data_AF-A0A3M5DVR5-F1
#
_entry.id   AF-A0A3M5DVR5-F1
#
_cell.length_a   1.000
_cell.length_b   1.000
_cell.length_c   1.000
_cell.angle_alpha   90.00
_cell.angle_beta   90.00
_cell.angle_gamma   90.00
#
_symmetry.space_group_name_H-M   'P 1'
#
loop_
_entity.id
_entity.type
_entity.pdbx_description
1 polymer ?
#
loop_
_entity_poly.entity_id
_entity_poly.type
_entity_poly.pdbx_seq_one_letter_code
_entity_poly.pdbx_strand_id
1 'polypeptide(L)' 'MGAFANPDAAELLKAKLSGVTAAPVFISSVVRNQQILHRVRLGPIGSADEVSRTQDSIRVANLGQPTLVRPD' A
#
# COMPACT_ATOMS: atom_id res chain seq x y z
N MET A 1 -0.67 5.47 1.20
CA MET A 1 -1.18 4.36 0.37
C MET A 1 -2.68 4.56 0.14
N GLY A 2 -3.18 4.25 -1.06
CA GLY A 2 -4.58 4.48 -1.44
C GLY A 2 -5.57 3.53 -0.75
N ALA A 3 -6.81 3.99 -0.64
CA ALA A 3 -7.95 3.17 -0.19
C ALA A 3 -8.94 3.05 -1.35
N PHE A 4 -9.29 1.82 -1.70
CA PHE A 4 -10.16 1.53 -2.84
C PHE A 4 -11.46 0.91 -2.32
N ALA A 5 -12.60 1.34 -2.87
CA ALA A 5 -13.87 0.66 -2.64
C ALA A 5 -13.96 -0.66 -3.46
N ASN A 6 -13.22 -0.74 -4.57
CA ASN A 6 -13.19 -1.93 -5.43
C ASN A 6 -12.05 -2.88 -5.00
N PRO A 7 -12.33 -4.17 -4.68
CA PRO A 7 -11.31 -5.16 -4.34
C PRO A 7 -10.32 -5.43 -5.49
N ASP A 8 -10.78 -5.45 -6.75
CA ASP A 8 -9.93 -5.74 -7.90
C ASP A 8 -8.87 -4.65 -8.11
N ALA A 9 -9.25 -3.38 -7.88
CA ALA A 9 -8.33 -2.25 -7.95
C ALA A 9 -7.26 -2.34 -6.85
N ALA A 10 -7.63 -2.84 -5.65
CA ALA A 10 -6.69 -3.04 -4.57
C ALA A 10 -5.72 -4.20 -4.85
N GLU A 11 -6.20 -5.32 -5.40
CA GLU A 11 -5.35 -6.45 -5.82
C GLU A 11 -4.40 -6.06 -6.95
N LEU A 12 -4.86 -5.30 -7.94
CA LEU A 12 -3.99 -4.80 -9.01
C LEU A 12 -2.86 -3.92 -8.46
N LEU A 13 -3.17 -3.02 -7.52
CA LEU A 13 -2.15 -2.18 -6.90
C LEU A 13 -1.18 -3.03 -6.05
N LYS A 14 -1.69 -4.00 -5.30
CA LYS A 14 -0.86 -4.96 -4.54
C LYS A 14 0.09 -5.74 -5.44
N ALA A 15 -0.39 -6.26 -6.57
CA ALA A 15 0.43 -7.00 -7.53
C ALA A 15 1.55 -6.12 -8.12
N LYS A 16 1.23 -4.88 -8.49
CA LYS A 16 2.24 -3.91 -8.96
C LYS A 16 3.26 -3.57 -7.88
N LEU A 17 2.79 -3.33 -6.64
CA LEU A 17 3.65 -3.05 -5.50
C LEU A 17 4.58 -4.22 -5.18
N SER A 18 4.05 -5.44 -5.19
CA SER A 18 4.84 -6.66 -4.96
C SER A 18 5.94 -6.88 -6.01
N GLY A 19 5.83 -6.26 -7.19
CA GLY A 19 6.88 -6.28 -8.22
C GLY A 19 7.95 -5.20 -8.05
N VAL A 20 7.69 -4.13 -7.30
CA VAL A 20 8.61 -2.99 -7.14
C VAL A 20 9.23 -2.88 -5.74
N THR A 21 8.64 -3.55 -4.74
CA THR A 21 9.18 -3.60 -3.37
C THR A 21 9.38 -5.04 -2.91
N ALA A 22 10.45 -5.26 -2.16
CA ALA A 22 10.70 -6.53 -1.45
C ALA A 22 9.92 -6.62 -0.13
N ALA A 23 9.32 -5.51 0.32
CA ALA A 23 8.53 -5.49 1.55
C ALA A 23 7.19 -6.25 1.36
N PRO A 24 6.68 -6.93 2.41
CA PRO A 24 5.40 -7.61 2.32
C PRO A 24 4.27 -6.63 2.03
N VAL A 25 3.45 -6.92 1.00
CA VAL A 25 2.30 -6.10 0.61
C VAL A 25 1.01 -6.85 0.94
N PHE A 26 0.12 -6.21 1.69
CA PHE A 26 -1.15 -6.81 2.12
C PHE A 26 -2.31 -5.81 1.99
N ILE A 27 -3.51 -6.34 1.75
CA ILE A 27 -4.74 -5.53 1.68
C ILE A 27 -5.43 -5.59 3.04
N SER A 28 -5.60 -4.44 3.67
CA SER A 28 -6.39 -4.28 4.88
C SER A 28 -7.77 -3.75 4.51
N SER A 29 -8.73 -4.67 4.42
CA SER A 29 -10.14 -4.35 4.20
C SER A 29 -10.78 -3.90 5.52
N VAL A 30 -11.31 -2.68 5.56
CA VAL A 30 -12.04 -2.16 6.72
C VAL A 30 -13.39 -1.61 6.31
N VAL A 31 -14.41 -1.79 7.14
CA VAL A 31 -15.71 -1.15 6.95
C VAL A 31 -15.60 0.26 7.51
N ARG A 32 -15.74 1.29 6.66
CA ARG A 32 -15.77 2.69 7.08
C ARG A 32 -16.92 3.39 6.37
N ASN A 33 -17.76 4.08 7.13
CA ASN A 33 -18.93 4.79 6.61
C ASN A 33 -19.89 3.89 5.81
N GLN A 34 -20.20 2.68 6.32
CA GLN A 34 -21.07 1.67 5.69
C GLN A 34 -20.57 1.13 4.33
N GLN A 35 -19.30 1.39 3.98
CA GLN A 35 -18.67 0.86 2.77
C GLN A 35 -17.41 0.07 3.14
N ILE A 36 -17.11 -0.96 2.35
CA ILE A 36 -15.86 -1.72 2.49
C ILE A 36 -14.77 -0.95 1.75
N LEU A 37 -13.69 -0.64 2.48
CA LEU A 37 -12.51 0.03 1.94
C LEU A 37 -11.33 -0.93 2.02
N HIS A 38 -10.84 -1.31 0.84
CA HIS A 38 -9.63 -2.10 0.63
C HIS A 38 -8.42 -1.17 0.64
N ARG A 39 -7.71 -1.12 1.77
CA ARG A 39 -6.51 -0.29 1.94
C ARG A 39 -5.28 -1.13 1.63
N VAL A 40 -4.56 -0.78 0.57
CA VAL A 40 -3.30 -1.47 0.25
C VAL A 40 -2.22 -0.95 1.19
N ARG A 41 -1.55 -1.84 1.91
CA ARG A 41 -0.51 -1.51 2.88
C ARG A 41 0.73 -2.33 2.58
N LEU A 42 1.88 -1.81 2.98
CA LEU A 42 3.15 -2.51 2.90
C LEU A 42 3.87 -2.43 4.24
N GLY A 43 4.49 -3.53 4.66
CA GLY A 43 5.23 -3.65 5.91
C GLY A 43 5.12 -5.04 6.56
N PRO A 44 5.76 -5.23 7.72
CA PRO A 44 6.54 -4.24 8.47
C PRO A 44 7.87 -3.92 7.77
N ILE A 45 8.19 -2.63 7.65
CA ILE A 45 9.52 -2.18 7.21
C ILE A 45 10.33 -1.87 8.47
N GLY A 46 11.52 -2.48 8.59
CA GLY A 46 12.36 -2.39 9.78
C GLY A 46 13.24 -1.14 9.85
N SER A 47 13.41 -0.40 8.74
CA SER A 47 14.31 0.75 8.67
C SER A 47 13.70 1.95 7.93
N ALA A 48 13.99 3.15 8.41
CA ALA A 48 13.53 4.39 7.77
C ALA A 48 14.09 4.55 6.34
N ASP A 49 15.32 4.09 6.09
CA ASP A 49 15.94 4.10 4.75
C ASP A 49 15.14 3.24 3.75
N GLU A 50 14.69 2.07 4.19
CA GLU A 50 13.88 1.17 3.38
C GLU A 50 12.46 1.71 3.14
N VAL A 51 11.92 2.48 4.08
CA VAL A 51 10.69 3.26 3.87
C VAL A 51 10.92 4.29 2.76
N SER A 52 12.00 5.08 2.82
CA SER A 52 12.29 6.09 1.80
C SER A 52 12.48 5.47 0.42
N ARG A 53 13.30 4.41 0.30
CA ARG A 53 13.49 3.70 -0.97
C ARG A 53 12.19 3.14 -1.54
N THR A 54 11.35 2.58 -0.68
CA THR A 54 10.04 2.08 -1.10
C THR A 54 9.14 3.22 -1.56
N GLN A 55 9.15 4.36 -0.85
CA GLN A 55 8.39 5.54 -1.27
C GLN A 55 8.87 6.07 -2.63
N ASP A 56 10.17 6.09 -2.87
CA ASP A 56 10.76 6.51 -4.13
C ASP A 56 10.42 5.55 -5.27
N SER A 57 10.55 4.23 -5.07
CA SER A 57 10.13 3.23 -6.07
C SER A 57 8.65 3.36 -6.44
N ILE A 58 7.78 3.64 -5.47
CA ILE A 58 6.34 3.84 -5.70
C ILE A 58 6.08 5.13 -6.50
N ARG A 59 6.82 6.19 -6.19
CA ARG A 59 6.73 7.47 -6.91
C ARG A 59 7.22 7.32 -8.35
N VAL A 60 8.35 6.65 -8.57
CA VAL A 60 8.89 6.33 -9.89
C VAL A 60 7.90 5.48 -10.70
N ALA A 61 7.25 4.53 -10.05
CA ALA A 61 6.24 3.68 -10.68
C ALA A 61 4.88 4.39 -10.90
N ASN A 62 4.74 5.67 -10.52
CA ASN A 62 3.49 6.44 -10.55
C ASN A 62 2.30 5.70 -9.89
N LEU A 63 2.58 4.88 -8.87
CA LEU A 63 1.57 4.06 -8.18
C LEU A 63 0.84 4.82 -7.05
N GLY A 64 0.96 6.14 -7.04
CA GLY A 64 0.31 7.05 -6.09
C GLY A 64 1.27 7.64 -5.05
N GLN A 65 0.71 8.26 -4.00
CA GLN A 65 1.46 8.90 -2.93
C GLN A 65 1.54 7.98 -1.69
N PRO A 66 2.73 7.42 -1.39
CA PRO A 66 2.91 6.52 -0.26
C PRO A 66 3.02 7.32 1.06
N THR A 67 1.90 7.41 1.78
CA THR A 67 1.86 7.92 3.15
C THR A 67 2.23 6.84 4.18
N LEU A 68 3.03 7.22 5.18
CA LEU A 68 3.34 6.42 6.36
C LEU A 68 2.08 6.26 7.22
N VAL A 69 1.72 5.02 7.54
CA VAL A 69 0.58 4.70 8.39
C VAL A 69 1.04 3.80 9.52
N ARG A 70 0.61 4.09 10.75
CA ARG A 70 0.80 3.19 11.89
C ARG A 70 -0.32 2.15 11.88
N PRO A 71 -0.06 0.86 12.12
CA PRO A 71 -1.12 -0.08 12.46
C PRO A 71 -1.80 0.40 13.75
N ASP A 72 -3.13 0.29 13.78
CA ASP A 72 -3.95 0.57 14.97
C ASP A 72 -4.07 -0.72 15.78
#